data_AF-A0A6B1GX63-F1
#
_entry.id   AF-A0A6B1GX63-F1
#
_cell.length_a   1.000
_cell.length_b   1.000
_cell.length_c   1.000
_cell.angle_alpha   90.00
_cell.angle_beta   90.00
_cell.angle_gamma   90.00
#
_symmetry.space_group_name_H-M   'P 1'
#
loop_
_entity.id
_entity.type
_entity.pdbx_description
1 polymer ?
#
loop_
_entity_poly.entity_id
_entity_poly.type
_entity_poly.pdbx_seq_one_letter_code
_entity_poly.pdbx_strand_id
1 'polypeptide(L)'
;MRSRIQSKLQSAELWQSFIVAVPYIWLLIFFLIPFFIVLKISFAEYILASPPFSKLFRLADTGAMYMTLIFDNFIYLWEDDLYLNTYLNSLQISITSTILCLLVGYPIAYGIARATPTAKKILLLMVILPFWTSFLLRVYAWIGLLADQGTINNFLIWIGIIDEPIKMLYTDFAVYVGIVYTYLPFMILPLFASIEKLDMTLHEAAADLGSRPFTTFRPITIPLTMPGIIAGSLLVFIPATGEVVIPEHL
;
A
#
# COMPACT_ATOMS: atom_id res chain seq x y z
N MET A 1 51.55 -21.84 -15.50
CA MET A 1 51.36 -20.59 -14.72
C MET A 1 49.95 -20.03 -14.82
N ARG A 2 49.31 -19.99 -16.00
CA ARG A 2 47.91 -19.49 -16.18
C ARG A 2 46.83 -20.28 -15.41
N SER A 3 46.92 -21.60 -15.28
CA SER A 3 45.88 -22.40 -14.60
C SER A 3 45.79 -22.16 -13.09
N ARG A 4 46.92 -21.91 -12.41
CA ARG A 4 46.95 -21.58 -10.96
C ARG A 4 46.37 -20.19 -10.65
N ILE A 5 46.39 -19.27 -11.61
CA ILE A 5 45.83 -17.93 -11.45
C ILE A 5 44.30 -17.99 -11.63
N GLN A 6 43.82 -18.76 -12.62
CA GLN A 6 42.38 -19.00 -12.82
C GLN A 6 41.74 -19.74 -11.64
N SER A 7 42.42 -20.74 -11.06
CA SER A 7 41.87 -21.46 -9.89
C SER A 7 41.80 -20.57 -8.64
N LYS A 8 42.76 -19.65 -8.45
CA LYS A 8 42.74 -18.67 -7.34
C LYS A 8 41.62 -17.64 -7.52
N LEU A 9 41.42 -17.15 -8.75
CA LEU A 9 40.32 -16.23 -9.07
C LEU A 9 38.95 -16.89 -8.85
N GLN A 10 38.76 -18.14 -9.32
CA GLN A 10 37.53 -18.90 -9.04
C GLN A 10 37.30 -19.13 -7.54
N SER A 11 38.35 -19.46 -6.78
CA SER A 11 38.20 -19.63 -5.33
C SER A 11 37.82 -18.32 -4.63
N ALA A 12 38.36 -17.18 -5.08
CA ALA A 12 38.03 -15.87 -4.52
C ALA A 12 36.59 -15.44 -4.80
N GLU A 13 36.07 -15.71 -6.00
CA GLU A 13 34.65 -15.48 -6.34
C GLU A 13 33.71 -16.37 -5.52
N LEU A 14 34.07 -17.64 -5.30
CA LEU A 14 33.29 -18.56 -4.45
C LEU A 14 33.26 -18.10 -2.98
N TRP A 15 34.38 -17.60 -2.46
CA TRP A 15 34.44 -17.05 -1.09
C TRP A 15 33.60 -15.78 -0.94
N GLN A 16 33.64 -14.88 -1.93
CA GLN A 16 32.79 -13.68 -1.92
C GLN A 16 31.30 -14.04 -1.99
N SER A 17 30.93 -14.98 -2.85
CA SER A 17 29.54 -15.47 -2.94
C SER A 17 29.07 -16.10 -1.63
N PHE A 18 29.92 -16.88 -0.96
CA PHE A 18 29.59 -17.49 0.33
C PHE A 18 29.39 -16.45 1.44
N ILE A 19 30.27 -15.46 1.53
CA ILE A 19 30.16 -14.37 2.54
C ILE A 19 28.86 -13.57 2.33
N VAL A 20 28.48 -13.33 1.08
CA VAL A 20 27.23 -12.63 0.75
C VAL A 20 26.02 -13.52 0.98
N ALA A 21 26.11 -14.83 0.71
CA ALA A 21 25.00 -15.78 0.87
C ALA A 21 24.56 -15.94 2.33
N VAL A 22 25.49 -15.87 3.30
CA VAL A 22 25.15 -16.07 4.72
C VAL A 22 24.10 -15.06 5.23
N PRO A 23 24.27 -13.73 5.07
CA PRO A 23 23.21 -12.76 5.38
C PRO A 23 21.91 -12.99 4.61
N TYR A 24 21.96 -13.33 3.33
CA TYR A 24 20.74 -13.56 2.55
C TYR A 24 19.96 -14.80 3.01
N ILE A 25 20.65 -15.91 3.31
CA ILE A 25 20.04 -17.11 3.87
C ILE A 25 19.42 -16.80 5.23
N TRP A 26 20.14 -16.05 6.07
CA TRP A 26 19.64 -15.61 7.36
C TRP A 26 18.35 -14.79 7.20
N LEU A 27 18.35 -13.77 6.32
CA LEU A 27 17.17 -12.96 6.03
C LEU A 27 16.01 -13.78 5.45
N LEU A 28 16.30 -14.72 4.55
CA LEU A 28 15.30 -15.61 3.96
C LEU A 28 14.63 -16.47 5.03
N ILE A 29 15.42 -17.06 5.93
CA ILE A 29 14.90 -17.88 7.04
C ILE A 29 14.00 -17.04 7.94
N PHE A 30 14.48 -15.88 8.40
CA PHE A 30 13.68 -15.00 9.27
C PHE A 30 12.42 -14.46 8.59
N PHE A 31 12.48 -14.20 7.29
CA PHE A 31 11.33 -13.81 6.50
C PHE A 31 10.30 -14.94 6.39
N LEU A 32 10.74 -16.18 6.13
CA LEU A 32 9.84 -17.32 5.91
C LEU A 32 9.26 -17.91 7.20
N ILE A 33 9.95 -17.80 8.34
CA ILE A 33 9.49 -18.37 9.63
C ILE A 33 8.05 -17.93 9.99
N PRO A 34 7.68 -16.64 9.98
CA PRO A 34 6.31 -16.20 10.24
C PRO A 34 5.27 -16.83 9.30
N PHE A 35 5.58 -16.96 8.00
CA PHE A 35 4.67 -17.59 7.04
C PHE A 35 4.47 -19.07 7.34
N PHE A 36 5.53 -19.79 7.72
CA PHE A 36 5.40 -21.19 8.14
C PHE A 36 4.60 -21.33 9.45
N ILE A 37 4.72 -20.38 10.38
CA ILE A 37 3.91 -20.35 11.60
C ILE A 37 2.43 -20.14 11.26
N VAL A 38 2.10 -19.16 10.40
CA VAL A 38 0.72 -18.91 9.96
C VAL A 38 0.16 -20.12 9.19
N LEU A 39 0.95 -20.70 8.29
CA LEU A 39 0.56 -21.91 7.56
C LEU A 39 0.30 -23.08 8.51
N LYS A 40 1.12 -23.25 9.54
CA LYS A 40 0.89 -24.28 10.56
C LYS A 40 -0.41 -24.01 11.34
N ILE A 41 -0.67 -22.75 11.69
CA ILE A 41 -1.87 -22.34 12.43
C ILE A 41 -3.13 -22.50 11.58
N SER A 42 -3.08 -22.29 10.26
CA SER A 42 -4.27 -22.41 9.40
C SER A 42 -4.85 -23.83 9.37
N PHE A 43 -4.05 -24.85 9.68
CA PHE A 43 -4.51 -26.25 9.82
C PHE A 43 -4.82 -26.67 11.26
N ALA A 44 -4.72 -25.77 12.24
CA ALA A 44 -4.95 -26.05 13.65
C ALA A 44 -6.38 -25.66 14.08
N GLU A 45 -6.85 -26.30 15.14
CA GLU A 45 -8.13 -25.97 15.77
C GLU A 45 -7.92 -24.87 16.79
N TYR A 46 -8.85 -23.92 16.88
CA TYR A 46 -8.89 -23.00 18.02
C TYR A 46 -9.23 -23.78 19.28
N ILE A 47 -8.38 -23.67 20.30
CA ILE A 47 -8.59 -24.29 21.60
C ILE A 47 -8.42 -23.24 22.70
N LEU A 48 -9.19 -23.37 23.78
CA LEU A 48 -9.06 -22.53 24.97
C LEU A 48 -7.80 -22.95 25.78
N ALA A 49 -6.61 -22.71 25.22
CA ALA A 49 -5.31 -22.99 25.82
C ALA A 49 -4.28 -21.91 25.43
N SER A 50 -3.09 -21.96 26.05
CA SER A 50 -1.93 -21.15 25.64
C SER A 50 -0.83 -22.09 25.14
N PRO A 51 -0.49 -22.10 23.83
CA PRO A 51 -1.04 -21.30 22.72
C PRO A 51 -2.50 -21.68 22.35
N PRO A 52 -3.30 -20.76 21.79
CA PRO A 52 -4.72 -20.97 21.48
C PRO A 52 -4.97 -21.81 20.22
N PHE A 53 -4.08 -22.76 19.94
CA PHE A 53 -4.11 -23.60 18.74
C PHE A 53 -3.72 -25.04 19.06
N SER A 54 -4.40 -26.00 18.44
CA SER A 54 -4.08 -27.41 18.61
C SER A 54 -2.68 -27.75 18.07
N LYS A 55 -1.99 -28.70 18.71
CA LYS A 55 -0.71 -29.21 18.21
C LYS A 55 -0.95 -30.06 16.97
N LEU A 56 -0.32 -29.69 15.85
CA LEU A 56 -0.37 -30.44 14.60
C LEU A 56 0.16 -31.88 14.74
N PHE A 57 1.23 -32.04 15.53
CA PHE A 57 1.84 -33.33 15.83
C PHE A 57 1.52 -33.69 17.28
N ARG A 58 0.86 -34.84 17.48
CA ARG A 58 0.62 -35.43 18.80
C ARG A 58 1.32 -36.78 18.83
N LEU A 59 2.16 -36.99 19.84
CA LEU A 59 2.72 -38.31 20.13
C LEU A 59 1.73 -39.01 21.05
N ALA A 60 1.21 -40.16 20.63
CA ALA A 60 0.36 -40.97 21.50
C ALA A 60 1.20 -41.77 22.49
N ASP A 61 0.56 -42.21 23.57
CA ASP A 61 1.17 -43.02 24.62
C ASP A 61 1.72 -44.37 24.11
N THR A 62 1.31 -44.78 22.91
CA THR A 62 1.80 -45.96 22.19
C THR A 62 3.11 -45.73 21.40
N GLY A 63 3.65 -44.51 21.43
CA GLY A 63 4.83 -44.10 20.66
C GLY A 63 4.54 -43.75 19.18
N ALA A 64 3.30 -43.88 18.73
CA ALA A 64 2.88 -43.47 17.39
C ALA A 64 2.69 -41.95 17.28
N MET A 65 3.19 -41.35 16.20
CA MET A 65 3.03 -39.93 15.90
C MET A 65 1.81 -39.72 15.01
N TYR A 66 0.85 -38.93 15.48
CA TYR A 66 -0.34 -38.54 14.74
C TYR A 66 -0.19 -37.10 14.25
N MET A 67 -0.48 -36.89 12.96
CA MET A 67 -0.62 -35.57 12.36
C MET A 67 -2.11 -35.29 12.17
N THR A 68 -2.62 -34.21 12.77
CA THR A 68 -4.01 -33.79 12.61
C THR A 68 -4.04 -32.51 11.79
N LEU A 69 -4.55 -32.59 10.56
CA LEU A 69 -4.73 -31.45 9.66
C LEU A 69 -6.22 -31.14 9.56
N ILE A 70 -6.63 -29.92 9.90
CA ILE A 70 -8.02 -29.49 9.84
C ILE A 70 -8.20 -28.60 8.61
N PHE A 71 -9.12 -28.99 7.72
CA PHE A 71 -9.44 -28.25 6.50
C PHE A 71 -10.72 -27.40 6.63
N ASP A 72 -11.49 -27.61 7.70
CA ASP A 72 -12.76 -26.92 7.93
C ASP A 72 -12.59 -25.40 8.02
N ASN A 73 -11.45 -24.93 8.53
CA ASN A 73 -11.08 -23.51 8.55
C ASN A 73 -11.12 -22.86 7.16
N PHE A 74 -10.78 -23.61 6.10
CA PHE A 74 -10.80 -23.09 4.73
C PHE A 74 -12.20 -23.10 4.13
N ILE A 75 -13.04 -24.07 4.50
CA ILE A 75 -14.44 -24.15 4.07
C ILE A 75 -15.23 -23.02 4.72
N TYR A 76 -14.98 -22.73 6.00
CA TYR A 76 -15.63 -21.68 6.76
C TYR A 76 -15.45 -20.29 6.13
N LEU A 77 -14.33 -20.04 5.45
CA LEU A 77 -14.10 -18.79 4.71
C LEU A 77 -15.10 -18.54 3.57
N TRP A 78 -15.71 -19.59 3.04
CA TRP A 78 -16.65 -19.52 1.92
C TRP A 78 -18.11 -19.70 2.34
N GLU A 79 -18.36 -20.37 3.47
CA GLU A 79 -19.72 -20.62 3.98
C GLU A 79 -20.25 -19.48 4.85
N ASP A 80 -19.37 -18.76 5.54
CA ASP A 80 -19.77 -17.64 6.40
C ASP A 80 -19.79 -16.33 5.61
N ASP A 81 -20.99 -15.84 5.34
CA ASP A 81 -21.24 -14.56 4.66
C ASP A 81 -20.50 -13.40 5.32
N LEU A 82 -20.29 -13.42 6.64
CA LEU A 82 -19.56 -12.36 7.34
C LEU A 82 -18.12 -12.24 6.84
N TYR A 83 -17.41 -13.36 6.72
CA TYR A 83 -16.01 -13.37 6.28
C TYR A 83 -15.88 -12.92 4.83
N LEU A 84 -16.76 -13.43 3.96
CA LEU A 84 -16.77 -13.06 2.56
C LEU A 84 -17.10 -11.56 2.38
N ASN A 85 -18.09 -11.05 3.12
CA ASN A 85 -18.44 -9.63 3.09
C ASN A 85 -17.33 -8.74 3.64
N THR A 86 -16.67 -9.13 4.74
CA THR A 86 -15.52 -8.37 5.26
C THR A 86 -14.38 -8.34 4.25
N TYR A 87 -14.05 -9.46 3.61
CA TYR A 87 -13.00 -9.52 2.60
C TYR A 87 -13.32 -8.66 1.38
N LEU A 88 -14.55 -8.75 0.85
CA LEU A 88 -15.00 -7.93 -0.26
C LEU A 88 -15.05 -6.44 0.09
N ASN A 89 -15.43 -6.09 1.32
CA ASN A 89 -15.43 -4.70 1.76
C ASN A 89 -14.00 -4.13 1.84
N SER A 90 -13.05 -4.87 2.41
CA SER A 90 -11.64 -4.47 2.41
C SER A 90 -11.10 -4.26 0.99
N LEU A 91 -11.45 -5.14 0.05
CA LEU A 91 -11.08 -5.02 -1.35
C LEU A 91 -11.74 -3.80 -2.02
N GLN A 92 -13.03 -3.58 -1.76
CA GLN A 92 -13.76 -2.43 -2.29
C GLN A 92 -13.16 -1.12 -1.79
N ILE A 93 -12.88 -1.03 -0.48
CA ILE A 93 -12.28 0.17 0.13
C ILE A 93 -10.90 0.42 -0.46
N SER A 94 -10.06 -0.61 -0.57
CA SER A 94 -8.69 -0.45 -1.08
C SER A 94 -8.67 -0.08 -2.56
N ILE A 95 -9.51 -0.69 -3.40
CA ILE A 95 -9.66 -0.32 -4.83
C ILE A 95 -10.16 1.11 -4.97
N THR A 96 -11.25 1.46 -4.28
CA THR A 96 -11.86 2.79 -4.37
C THR A 96 -10.89 3.86 -3.92
N SER A 97 -10.22 3.65 -2.78
CA SER A 97 -9.19 4.57 -2.29
C SER A 97 -8.02 4.70 -3.25
N THR A 98 -7.57 3.61 -3.87
CA THR A 98 -6.49 3.64 -4.88
C THR A 98 -6.89 4.48 -6.09
N ILE A 99 -8.13 4.34 -6.56
CA ILE A 99 -8.67 5.14 -7.67
C ILE A 99 -8.74 6.61 -7.25
N LEU A 100 -9.24 6.94 -6.05
CA LEU A 100 -9.29 8.31 -5.56
C LEU A 100 -7.89 8.92 -5.42
N CYS A 101 -6.93 8.17 -4.87
CA CYS A 101 -5.53 8.57 -4.80
C CYS A 101 -4.96 8.84 -6.19
N LEU A 102 -5.27 8.01 -7.20
CA LEU A 102 -4.80 8.20 -8.57
C LEU A 102 -5.43 9.46 -9.18
N LEU A 103 -6.73 9.66 -9.02
CA LEU A 103 -7.46 10.82 -9.56
C LEU A 103 -6.96 12.15 -8.98
N VAL A 104 -6.59 12.17 -7.69
CA VAL A 104 -6.04 13.36 -7.03
C VAL A 104 -4.52 13.48 -7.20
N GLY A 105 -3.80 12.37 -7.07
CA GLY A 105 -2.34 12.32 -7.11
C GLY A 105 -1.77 12.56 -8.50
N TYR A 106 -2.45 12.11 -9.56
CA TYR A 106 -2.01 12.33 -10.93
C TYR A 106 -1.92 13.81 -11.33
N PRO A 107 -2.97 14.65 -11.17
CA PRO A 107 -2.87 16.07 -11.51
C PRO A 107 -1.84 16.79 -10.64
N ILE A 108 -1.71 16.42 -9.36
CA ILE A 108 -0.67 16.98 -8.48
C ILE A 108 0.72 16.62 -9.00
N ALA A 109 0.99 15.34 -9.27
CA ALA A 109 2.28 14.88 -9.78
C ALA A 109 2.61 15.52 -11.13
N TYR A 110 1.62 15.66 -12.01
CA TYR A 110 1.78 16.35 -13.29
C TYR A 110 2.14 17.83 -13.10
N GLY A 111 1.44 18.54 -12.20
CA GLY A 111 1.76 19.92 -11.86
C GLY A 111 3.17 20.09 -11.29
N ILE A 112 3.60 19.20 -10.40
CA ILE A 112 4.95 19.19 -9.81
C ILE A 112 6.02 18.94 -10.89
N ALA A 113 5.78 18.00 -11.79
CA ALA A 113 6.71 17.66 -12.88
C ALA A 113 6.95 18.84 -13.84
N ARG A 114 5.92 19.69 -14.03
CA ARG A 114 5.98 20.89 -14.90
C ARG A 114 6.38 22.17 -14.18
N ALA A 115 6.57 22.14 -12.86
CA ALA A 115 6.99 23.30 -12.08
C ALA A 115 8.48 23.64 -12.30
N THR A 116 8.87 24.88 -11.98
CA THR A 116 10.28 25.31 -12.02
C THR A 116 11.14 24.46 -11.07
N PRO A 117 12.47 24.34 -11.30
CA PRO A 117 13.34 23.48 -10.48
C PRO A 117 13.26 23.75 -8.97
N THR A 118 13.09 25.01 -8.57
CA THR A 118 12.93 25.40 -7.16
C THR A 118 11.54 25.02 -6.63
N ALA A 119 10.48 25.35 -7.37
CA ALA A 119 9.11 25.03 -6.97
C ALA A 119 8.89 23.51 -6.85
N LYS A 120 9.43 22.73 -7.77
CA LYS A 120 9.43 21.26 -7.74
C LYS A 120 9.96 20.70 -6.42
N LYS A 121 11.14 21.17 -5.98
CA LYS A 121 11.75 20.74 -4.69
C LYS A 121 10.85 21.08 -3.51
N ILE A 122 10.28 22.28 -3.49
CA ILE A 122 9.40 22.74 -2.41
C ILE A 122 8.10 21.92 -2.38
N LEU A 123 7.47 21.70 -3.54
CA LEU A 123 6.23 20.94 -3.64
C LEU A 123 6.42 19.47 -3.26
N LEU A 124 7.52 18.84 -3.70
CA LEU A 124 7.86 17.48 -3.26
C LEU A 124 8.11 17.42 -1.75
N LEU A 125 8.79 18.43 -1.18
CA LEU A 125 8.98 18.52 0.26
C LEU A 125 7.63 18.61 0.99
N MET A 126 6.69 19.44 0.51
CA MET A 126 5.34 19.55 1.08
C MET A 126 4.57 18.23 1.04
N VAL A 127 4.70 17.45 -0.04
CA VAL A 127 4.07 16.12 -0.17
C VAL A 127 4.66 15.11 0.81
N ILE A 128 5.96 15.18 1.07
CA ILE A 128 6.66 14.22 1.95
C ILE A 128 6.54 14.62 3.44
N LEU A 129 6.42 15.91 3.73
CA LEU A 129 6.32 16.46 5.09
C LEU A 129 5.33 15.72 6.02
N PRO A 130 4.09 15.39 5.61
CA PRO A 130 3.15 14.68 6.48
C PRO A 130 3.63 13.30 6.93
N PHE A 131 4.55 12.63 6.21
CA PHE A 131 5.11 11.35 6.65
C PHE A 131 5.98 11.42 7.89
N TRP A 132 6.57 12.59 8.17
CA TRP A 132 7.43 12.75 9.33
C TRP A 132 6.62 12.85 10.63
N THR A 133 5.30 12.99 10.53
CA THR A 133 4.39 13.00 11.67
C THR A 133 3.88 11.60 11.98
N SER A 134 3.64 11.34 13.27
CA SER A 134 3.08 10.06 13.72
C SER A 134 1.75 9.76 13.02
N PHE A 135 1.60 8.52 12.54
CA PHE A 135 0.38 8.06 11.88
C PHE A 135 -0.85 8.21 12.78
N LEU A 136 -0.76 7.80 14.05
CA LEU A 136 -1.87 7.95 15.01
C LEU A 136 -2.23 9.41 15.25
N LEU A 137 -1.24 10.30 15.32
CA LEU A 137 -1.48 11.73 15.51
C LEU A 137 -2.27 12.31 14.33
N ARG A 138 -1.97 11.87 13.10
CA ARG A 138 -2.72 12.27 11.90
C ARG A 138 -4.16 11.77 11.93
N VAL A 139 -4.39 10.53 12.36
CA VAL A 139 -5.75 9.97 12.52
C VAL A 139 -6.53 10.77 13.55
N TYR A 140 -5.97 11.02 14.73
CA TYR A 140 -6.64 11.83 15.76
C TYR A 140 -6.93 13.26 15.33
N ALA A 141 -6.05 13.88 14.54
CA ALA A 141 -6.32 15.17 13.95
C ALA A 141 -7.55 15.12 13.03
N TRP A 142 -7.67 14.10 12.17
CA TRP A 142 -8.84 13.92 11.31
C TRP A 142 -10.12 13.65 12.08
N ILE A 143 -10.08 12.88 13.17
CA ILE A 143 -11.22 12.68 14.06
C ILE A 143 -11.73 14.04 14.58
N GLY A 144 -10.82 14.89 15.08
CA GLY A 144 -11.18 16.23 15.56
C GLY A 144 -11.75 17.15 14.47
N LEU A 145 -11.27 17.01 13.22
CA LEU A 145 -11.75 17.81 12.09
C LEU A 145 -13.13 17.37 11.59
N LEU A 146 -13.38 16.05 11.54
CA LEU A 146 -14.58 15.42 10.97
C LEU A 146 -15.70 15.14 11.99
N ALA A 147 -15.43 15.34 13.29
CA ALA A 147 -16.45 15.25 14.32
C ALA A 147 -17.63 16.20 14.05
N ASP A 148 -18.79 15.91 14.64
CA ASP A 148 -20.00 16.73 14.49
C ASP A 148 -19.75 18.19 14.91
N GLN A 149 -19.12 18.40 16.06
CA GLN A 149 -18.61 19.71 16.52
C GLN A 149 -17.19 20.07 16.02
N GLY A 150 -16.71 19.38 14.98
CA GLY A 150 -15.37 19.55 14.40
C GLY A 150 -15.22 20.82 13.56
N THR A 151 -13.98 21.15 13.22
CA THR A 151 -13.65 22.38 12.49
C THR A 151 -14.33 22.45 11.12
N ILE A 152 -14.50 21.32 10.43
CA ILE A 152 -15.09 21.30 9.08
C ILE A 152 -16.58 21.67 9.15
N ASN A 153 -17.36 21.02 10.01
CA ASN A 153 -18.78 21.34 10.19
C ASN A 153 -18.97 22.79 10.65
N ASN A 154 -18.21 23.23 11.65
CA ASN A 154 -18.29 24.61 12.13
C ASN A 154 -17.97 25.64 11.04
N PHE A 155 -16.98 25.35 10.18
CA PHE A 155 -16.63 26.21 9.06
C PHE A 155 -17.73 26.24 8.00
N LEU A 156 -18.32 25.08 7.64
CA LEU A 156 -19.42 24.98 6.67
C LEU A 156 -20.69 25.70 7.13
N ILE A 157 -21.01 25.63 8.42
CA ILE A 157 -22.12 26.39 9.03
C ILE A 157 -21.80 27.89 9.00
N TRP A 158 -20.57 28.28 9.36
CA TRP A 158 -20.16 29.68 9.40
C TRP A 158 -20.27 30.39 8.03
N ILE A 159 -19.94 29.69 6.94
CA ILE A 159 -20.10 30.21 5.57
C ILE A 159 -21.52 30.05 5.00
N GLY A 160 -22.45 29.45 5.75
CA GLY A 160 -23.85 29.27 5.36
C GLY A 160 -24.08 28.21 4.27
N ILE A 161 -23.19 27.22 4.13
CA ILE A 161 -23.41 26.09 3.19
C ILE A 161 -24.35 25.04 3.79
N ILE A 162 -24.32 24.84 5.10
CA ILE A 162 -25.16 23.88 5.83
C ILE A 162 -25.77 24.53 7.07
N ASP A 163 -26.97 24.11 7.45
CA ASP A 163 -27.67 24.61 8.64
C ASP A 163 -27.42 23.76 9.90
N GLU A 164 -27.11 22.47 9.71
CA GLU A 164 -26.83 21.50 10.77
C GLU A 164 -25.57 20.67 10.48
N PRO A 165 -24.85 20.18 11.51
CA PRO A 165 -23.65 19.37 11.31
C PRO A 165 -23.93 18.08 10.53
N ILE A 166 -23.08 17.79 9.53
CA ILE A 166 -23.12 16.53 8.81
C ILE A 166 -22.33 15.48 9.60
N LYS A 167 -22.94 14.32 9.84
CA LYS A 167 -22.25 13.17 10.43
C LYS A 167 -21.24 12.59 9.43
N MET A 168 -19.99 13.04 9.53
CA MET A 168 -18.88 12.56 8.70
C MET A 168 -18.08 11.45 9.38
N LEU A 169 -17.89 11.55 10.70
CA LEU A 169 -17.16 10.56 11.48
C LEU A 169 -17.97 9.25 11.62
N TYR A 170 -17.26 8.14 11.63
CA TYR A 170 -17.75 6.76 11.58
C TYR A 170 -18.56 6.46 10.32
N THR A 171 -18.06 6.93 9.18
CA THR A 171 -18.66 6.69 7.87
C THR A 171 -17.58 6.32 6.85
N ASP A 172 -17.98 5.64 5.78
CA ASP A 172 -17.09 5.31 4.66
C ASP A 172 -16.37 6.55 4.10
N PHE A 173 -17.02 7.72 4.14
CA PHE A 173 -16.43 8.98 3.70
C PHE A 173 -15.17 9.33 4.50
N ALA A 174 -15.24 9.26 5.83
CA ALA A 174 -14.08 9.55 6.69
C ALA A 174 -12.95 8.53 6.48
N VAL A 175 -13.30 7.26 6.27
CA VAL A 175 -12.34 6.21 5.91
C VAL A 175 -11.64 6.54 4.60
N TYR A 176 -12.38 6.87 3.53
CA TYR A 176 -11.79 7.24 2.24
C TYR A 176 -10.90 8.49 2.35
N VAL A 177 -11.33 9.52 3.07
CA VAL A 177 -10.53 10.73 3.30
C VAL A 177 -9.23 10.40 4.03
N GLY A 178 -9.31 9.59 5.08
CA GLY A 178 -8.15 9.16 5.87
C GLY A 178 -7.14 8.35 5.05
N ILE A 179 -7.61 7.38 4.27
CA ILE A 179 -6.76 6.57 3.39
C ILE A 179 -6.16 7.45 2.30
N VAL A 180 -6.97 8.25 1.60
CA VAL A 180 -6.47 9.12 0.52
C VAL A 180 -5.39 10.06 1.03
N TYR A 181 -5.63 10.75 2.15
CA TYR A 181 -4.62 11.64 2.75
C TYR A 181 -3.34 10.91 3.15
N THR A 182 -3.47 9.72 3.76
CA THR A 182 -2.31 8.96 4.25
C THR A 182 -1.45 8.46 3.11
N TYR A 183 -2.07 7.96 2.04
CA TYR A 183 -1.40 7.25 0.97
C TYR A 183 -1.14 8.10 -0.28
N LEU A 184 -1.67 9.33 -0.36
CA LEU A 184 -1.46 10.25 -1.48
C LEU A 184 0.02 10.39 -1.88
N PRO A 185 0.97 10.55 -0.94
CA PRO A 185 2.36 10.72 -1.32
C PRO A 185 2.96 9.47 -2.02
N PHE A 186 2.53 8.27 -1.62
CA PHE A 186 2.97 7.02 -2.25
C PHE A 186 2.46 6.88 -3.69
N MET A 187 1.33 7.50 -4.00
CA MET A 187 0.84 7.64 -5.38
C MET A 187 1.62 8.71 -6.16
N ILE A 188 1.87 9.87 -5.54
CA ILE A 188 2.50 11.02 -6.21
C ILE A 188 3.95 10.72 -6.61
N LEU A 189 4.75 10.08 -5.75
CA LEU A 189 6.19 9.93 -5.99
C LEU A 189 6.52 9.09 -7.24
N PRO A 190 5.93 7.88 -7.45
CA PRO A 190 6.17 7.10 -8.67
C PRO A 190 5.59 7.79 -9.91
N LEU A 191 4.41 8.41 -9.80
CA LEU A 191 3.82 9.18 -10.90
C LEU A 191 4.74 10.32 -11.33
N PHE A 192 5.24 11.10 -10.38
CA PHE A 192 6.19 12.18 -10.64
C PHE A 192 7.45 11.66 -11.33
N ALA A 193 8.04 10.57 -10.84
CA ALA A 193 9.25 9.98 -11.41
C ALA A 193 9.06 9.47 -12.86
N SER A 194 7.84 9.03 -13.22
CA SER A 194 7.49 8.66 -14.60
C SER A 194 7.18 9.88 -15.46
N ILE A 195 6.42 10.85 -14.96
CA ILE A 195 6.02 12.05 -15.70
C ILE A 195 7.22 12.94 -16.00
N GLU A 196 8.18 13.06 -15.08
CA GLU A 196 9.38 13.87 -15.25
C GLU A 196 10.26 13.38 -16.42
N LYS A 197 10.18 12.09 -16.75
CA LYS A 197 10.93 11.48 -17.86
C LYS A 197 10.26 11.66 -19.23
N LEU A 198 9.06 12.24 -19.29
CA LEU A 198 8.37 12.47 -20.54
C LEU A 198 9.08 13.52 -21.39
N ASP A 199 9.42 13.15 -22.62
CA ASP A 199 9.93 14.08 -23.61
C ASP A 199 8.81 15.05 -24.06
N MET A 200 9.09 16.34 -23.95
CA MET A 200 8.17 17.41 -24.33
C MET A 200 8.01 17.56 -25.84
N THR A 201 8.97 17.08 -26.62
CA THR A 201 8.91 17.14 -28.09
C THR A 201 7.71 16.40 -28.66
N LEU A 202 7.22 15.35 -27.97
CA LEU A 202 6.01 14.62 -28.34
C LEU A 202 4.75 15.48 -28.18
N HIS A 203 4.70 16.35 -27.17
CA HIS A 203 3.59 17.28 -26.95
C HIS A 203 3.62 18.42 -27.98
N GLU A 204 4.82 18.90 -28.33
CA GLU A 204 5.02 19.92 -29.37
C GLU A 204 4.63 19.39 -30.75
N ALA A 205 5.08 18.20 -31.15
CA ALA A 205 4.71 17.57 -32.42
C ALA A 205 3.20 17.31 -32.54
N ALA A 206 2.55 16.91 -31.44
CA ALA A 206 1.10 16.75 -31.43
C ALA A 206 0.35 18.09 -31.57
N ALA A 207 0.88 19.17 -30.98
CA ALA A 207 0.33 20.51 -31.13
C ALA A 207 0.50 21.03 -32.57
N ASP A 208 1.64 20.76 -33.22
CA ASP A 208 1.89 21.10 -34.63
C ASP A 208 0.91 20.39 -35.59
N LEU A 209 0.48 19.18 -35.24
CA LEU A 209 -0.55 18.43 -35.97
C LEU A 209 -1.98 18.89 -35.65
N GLY A 210 -2.17 19.96 -34.87
CA GLY A 210 -3.47 20.53 -34.53
C GLY A 210 -4.21 19.81 -33.40
N SER A 211 -3.56 18.91 -32.66
CA SER A 211 -4.18 18.22 -31.53
C SER A 211 -4.36 19.18 -30.34
N ARG A 212 -5.53 19.13 -29.72
CA ARG A 212 -5.81 19.85 -28.47
C ARG A 212 -5.08 19.16 -27.30
N PRO A 213 -4.72 19.89 -26.22
CA PRO A 213 -3.99 19.32 -25.08
C PRO A 213 -4.68 18.08 -24.47
N PHE A 214 -6.01 18.07 -24.39
CA PHE A 214 -6.78 16.94 -23.86
C PHE A 214 -6.81 15.74 -24.81
N THR A 215 -6.79 15.97 -26.14
CA THR A 215 -6.71 14.90 -27.14
C THR A 215 -5.32 14.31 -27.25
N THR A 216 -4.27 15.04 -26.88
CA THR A 216 -2.89 14.54 -26.76
C THR A 216 -2.65 13.78 -25.45
N PHE A 217 -3.28 14.21 -24.36
CA PHE A 217 -3.04 13.67 -23.02
C PHE A 217 -3.39 12.18 -22.89
N ARG A 218 -4.59 11.78 -23.29
CA ARG A 218 -5.07 10.39 -23.13
C ARG A 218 -4.29 9.35 -23.96
N PRO A 219 -4.01 9.57 -25.25
CA PRO A 219 -3.29 8.57 -26.07
C PRO A 219 -1.76 8.61 -25.92
N ILE A 220 -1.16 9.71 -25.47
CA ILE A 220 0.30 9.83 -25.37
C ILE A 220 0.77 9.83 -23.92
N THR A 221 0.22 10.71 -23.09
CA THR A 221 0.72 10.91 -21.72
C THR A 221 0.39 9.74 -20.81
N ILE A 222 -0.85 9.22 -20.87
CA ILE A 222 -1.26 8.10 -20.00
C ILE A 222 -0.45 6.82 -20.30
N PRO A 223 -0.33 6.33 -21.55
CA PRO A 223 0.44 5.12 -21.84
C PRO A 223 1.92 5.23 -21.43
N LEU A 224 2.54 6.38 -21.66
CA LEU A 224 3.94 6.61 -21.30
C LEU A 224 4.17 6.72 -19.77
N THR A 225 3.12 7.03 -19.00
CA THR A 225 3.17 7.11 -17.53
C THR A 225 2.61 5.87 -16.84
N MET A 226 2.13 4.86 -17.59
CA MET A 226 1.60 3.60 -17.05
C MET A 226 2.52 2.91 -16.04
N PRO A 227 3.86 2.83 -16.23
CA PRO A 227 4.73 2.25 -15.21
C PRO A 227 4.62 2.96 -13.86
N GLY A 228 4.46 4.30 -13.87
CA GLY A 228 4.26 5.11 -12.67
C GLY A 228 2.87 4.93 -12.08
N ILE A 229 1.83 4.85 -12.91
CA ILE A 229 0.45 4.58 -12.47
C ILE A 229 0.37 3.22 -11.77
N ILE A 230 0.95 2.18 -12.36
CA ILE A 230 0.95 0.82 -11.79
C ILE A 230 1.74 0.80 -10.49
N ALA A 231 2.95 1.38 -10.47
CA ALA A 231 3.77 1.43 -9.26
C ALA A 231 3.07 2.20 -8.12
N GLY A 232 2.53 3.38 -8.41
CA GLY A 232 1.77 4.17 -7.43
C GLY A 232 0.52 3.46 -6.95
N SER A 233 -0.23 2.82 -7.85
CA SER A 233 -1.45 2.08 -7.49
C SER A 233 -1.13 0.88 -6.59
N LEU A 234 -0.08 0.12 -6.87
CA LEU A 234 0.33 -1.01 -6.01
C LEU A 234 0.80 -0.53 -4.63
N LEU A 235 1.54 0.59 -4.57
CA LEU A 235 2.02 1.16 -3.32
C LEU A 235 0.90 1.74 -2.44
N VAL A 236 -0.27 2.02 -3.00
CA VAL A 236 -1.48 2.39 -2.23
C VAL A 236 -2.35 1.17 -1.92
N PHE A 237 -2.63 0.34 -2.92
CA PHE A 237 -3.56 -0.78 -2.83
C PHE A 237 -3.14 -1.84 -1.81
N ILE A 238 -1.86 -2.25 -1.84
CA ILE A 238 -1.35 -3.31 -0.97
C ILE A 238 -1.50 -2.94 0.52
N PRO A 239 -0.99 -1.79 1.00
CA PRO A 239 -1.15 -1.42 2.41
C PRO A 239 -2.59 -1.04 2.74
N ALA A 240 -3.35 -0.41 1.84
CA ALA A 240 -4.76 -0.07 2.10
C ALA A 240 -5.65 -1.30 2.32
N THR A 241 -5.32 -2.44 1.70
CA THR A 241 -6.05 -3.71 1.90
C THR A 241 -5.84 -4.28 3.30
N GLY A 242 -4.68 -4.02 3.92
CA GLY A 242 -4.35 -4.46 5.28
C GLY A 242 -4.54 -3.38 6.35
N GLU A 243 -5.19 -2.27 6.00
CA GLU A 243 -5.39 -1.14 6.91
C GLU A 243 -6.51 -1.43 7.91
N VAL A 244 -6.22 -1.22 9.19
CA VAL A 244 -7.18 -1.48 10.29
C VAL A 244 -7.42 -0.22 11.11
N VAL A 245 -6.40 0.61 11.28
CA VAL A 245 -6.44 1.75 12.22
C VAL A 245 -7.40 2.84 11.71
N ILE A 246 -7.41 3.12 10.40
CA ILE A 246 -8.30 4.12 9.84
C ILE A 246 -9.76 3.64 9.91
N PRO A 247 -10.15 2.46 9.38
CA PRO A 247 -11.54 1.97 9.51
C PRO A 247 -12.03 1.80 10.94
N GLU A 248 -11.13 1.53 11.89
CA GLU A 248 -11.50 1.37 13.31
C GLU A 248 -11.79 2.71 14.00
N HIS A 249 -11.17 3.81 13.55
CA HIS A 249 -11.19 5.09 14.28
C HIS A 249 -11.88 6.25 13.55
N LEU A 250 -12.06 6.17 12.23
CA LEU A 250 -12.65 7.22 11.38
C LEU A 250 -14.00 6.81 10.81
#